data_AF-A0A0F6H969-F1
#
_entry.id   AF-A0A0F6H969-F1
#
_cell.length_a   1.000
_cell.length_b   1.000
_cell.length_c   1.000
_cell.angle_alpha   90.00
_cell.angle_beta   90.00
_cell.angle_gamma   90.00
#
_symmetry.space_group_name_H-M   'P 1'
#
loop_
_entity.id
_entity.type
_entity.pdbx_description
1 polymer ?
#
loop_
_entity_poly.entity_id
_entity_poly.type
_entity_poly.pdbx_seq_one_letter_code
_entity_poly.pdbx_strand_id
1 'polypeptide(L)'
;MSPTFSNSSSVHDHGPVYSEIRKATEEFSFHPMLMSWLRASLELQGNETLKITEIGCTDRSCPVIETCLEIYHINQSTEPKRMMIRFGRAKHLISKMDLVFSLKKQGIVSIN
;
A
#
# COMPACT_ATOMS: atom_id res chain seq x y z
N MET A 1 -5.59 46.56 -9.50
CA MET A 1 -5.43 45.65 -8.34
C MET A 1 -5.20 44.26 -8.89
N SER A 2 -3.95 43.78 -8.82
CA SER A 2 -3.59 42.42 -9.22
C SER A 2 -3.98 41.49 -8.07
N PRO A 3 -4.66 40.36 -8.30
CA PRO A 3 -4.91 39.41 -7.22
C PRO A 3 -3.57 38.79 -6.85
N THR A 4 -3.08 39.12 -5.65
CA THR A 4 -2.03 38.37 -4.97
C THR A 4 -2.62 37.01 -4.66
N PHE A 5 -2.40 36.04 -5.55
CA PHE A 5 -2.52 34.64 -5.20
C PHE A 5 -1.42 34.35 -4.19
N SER A 6 -1.74 34.55 -2.90
CA SER A 6 -1.00 33.90 -1.83
C SER A 6 -1.21 32.40 -2.03
N ASN A 7 -0.33 31.77 -2.79
CA ASN A 7 -0.11 30.33 -2.74
C ASN A 7 0.46 30.02 -1.35
N SER A 8 -0.39 30.09 -0.32
CA SER A 8 -0.19 29.28 0.86
C SER A 8 -0.47 27.86 0.43
N SER A 9 0.51 27.26 -0.26
CA SER A 9 0.79 25.83 -0.18
C SER A 9 0.93 25.56 1.32
N SER A 10 -0.19 25.35 1.99
CA SER A 10 -0.18 25.01 3.39
C SER A 10 0.57 23.69 3.47
N VAL A 11 1.74 23.80 4.08
CA VAL A 11 2.78 22.77 4.18
C VAL A 11 2.29 21.79 5.23
N HIS A 12 1.30 20.99 4.88
CA HIS A 12 0.83 19.96 5.77
C HIS A 12 1.77 18.76 5.68
N ASP A 13 2.10 18.16 6.83
CA ASP A 13 2.97 16.99 6.87
C ASP A 13 2.25 15.80 6.25
N HIS A 14 2.89 15.21 5.24
CA HIS A 14 2.47 13.95 4.64
C HIS A 14 3.36 12.85 5.19
N GLY A 15 2.78 11.93 5.94
CA GLY A 15 3.54 10.89 6.61
C GLY A 15 2.71 9.65 6.94
N PRO A 16 3.33 8.62 7.53
CA PRO A 16 2.63 7.44 7.98
C PRO A 16 1.57 7.80 9.03
N VAL A 17 0.30 7.64 8.67
CA VAL A 17 -0.83 7.81 9.60
C VAL A 17 -1.29 6.46 10.17
N TYR A 18 -0.85 5.36 9.56
CA TYR A 18 -1.09 4.00 10.02
C TYR A 18 0.01 3.07 9.54
N SER A 19 0.39 2.08 10.37
CA SER A 19 1.20 0.95 9.93
C SER A 19 0.84 -0.31 10.72
N GLU A 20 0.86 -1.45 10.04
CA GLU A 20 0.62 -2.76 10.63
C GLU A 20 1.53 -3.79 9.95
N ILE A 21 2.03 -4.76 10.72
CA ILE A 21 2.82 -5.88 10.22
C ILE A 21 2.05 -7.18 10.50
N ARG A 22 1.94 -8.02 9.48
CA ARG A 22 1.26 -9.32 9.54
C ARG A 22 2.06 -10.39 8.83
N LYS A 23 1.91 -11.64 9.27
CA LYS A 23 2.36 -12.78 8.48
C LYS A 23 1.38 -13.03 7.33
N ALA A 24 1.85 -13.62 6.24
CA ALA A 24 1.00 -14.02 5.12
C ALA A 24 -0.14 -14.98 5.53
N THR A 25 -0.07 -15.64 6.69
CA THR A 25 -1.12 -16.50 7.25
C THR A 25 -2.21 -15.75 8.04
N GLU A 26 -2.02 -14.45 8.31
CA GLU A 26 -2.93 -13.64 9.13
C GLU A 26 -3.76 -12.69 8.26
N GLU A 27 -4.96 -12.34 8.71
CA GLU A 27 -5.80 -11.35 8.02
C GLU A 27 -5.57 -9.93 8.55
N PHE A 28 -5.82 -8.92 7.72
CA PHE A 28 -5.85 -7.53 8.16
C PHE A 28 -7.20 -7.21 8.79
N SER A 29 -7.17 -6.63 10.00
CA SER A 29 -8.39 -6.28 10.75
C SER A 29 -9.28 -5.24 10.04
N PHE A 30 -8.67 -4.37 9.23
CA PHE A 30 -9.37 -3.32 8.48
C PHE A 30 -9.84 -3.78 7.09
N HIS A 31 -9.37 -4.94 6.60
CA HIS A 31 -9.66 -5.42 5.25
C HIS A 31 -9.58 -6.96 5.16
N PRO A 32 -10.67 -7.67 5.48
CA PRO A 32 -10.67 -9.12 5.64
C PRO A 32 -10.47 -9.90 4.32
N MET A 33 -10.54 -9.22 3.16
CA MET A 33 -10.36 -9.88 1.86
C MET A 33 -9.01 -9.59 1.21
N LEU A 34 -8.31 -8.54 1.64
CA LEU A 34 -7.06 -8.11 1.02
C LEU A 34 -6.03 -9.24 1.02
N MET A 35 -5.93 -10.01 2.11
CA MET A 35 -4.94 -11.08 2.18
C MET A 35 -5.28 -12.27 1.30
N SER A 36 -6.57 -12.65 1.23
CA SER A 36 -7.04 -13.64 0.26
C SER A 36 -6.67 -13.26 -1.18
N TRP A 37 -6.84 -11.99 -1.58
CA TRP A 37 -6.49 -11.55 -2.92
C TRP A 37 -4.98 -11.54 -3.17
N LEU A 38 -4.19 -11.12 -2.18
CA LEU A 38 -2.73 -11.11 -2.29
C LEU A 38 -2.17 -12.53 -2.43
N ARG A 39 -2.65 -13.47 -1.60
CA ARG A 39 -2.28 -14.90 -1.71
C ARG A 39 -2.58 -15.46 -3.10
N ALA A 40 -3.78 -15.15 -3.63
CA ALA A 40 -4.18 -15.61 -4.96
C ALA A 40 -3.37 -14.96 -6.11
N SER A 41 -2.93 -13.70 -5.95
CA SER A 41 -2.28 -12.95 -7.04
C SER A 41 -0.75 -13.07 -7.04
N LEU A 42 -0.15 -13.39 -5.90
CA LEU A 42 1.31 -13.38 -5.70
C LEU A 42 1.86 -14.74 -5.26
N GLU A 43 1.01 -15.78 -5.21
CA GLU A 43 1.39 -17.15 -4.82
C GLU A 43 2.14 -17.21 -3.48
N LEU A 44 1.72 -16.38 -2.51
CA LEU A 44 2.36 -16.30 -1.19
C LEU A 44 2.34 -17.67 -0.49
N GLN A 45 3.50 -18.08 0.02
CA GLN A 45 3.70 -19.42 0.60
C GLN A 45 3.42 -19.46 2.12
N GLY A 46 3.15 -18.32 2.75
CA GLY A 46 2.82 -18.22 4.17
C GLY A 46 4.00 -17.86 5.07
N ASN A 47 5.23 -17.94 4.55
CA ASN A 47 6.46 -17.56 5.26
C ASN A 47 6.80 -16.06 5.11
N GLU A 48 6.05 -15.33 4.30
CA GLU A 48 6.28 -13.91 4.07
C GLU A 48 5.77 -13.06 5.23
N THR A 49 6.49 -11.96 5.47
CA THR A 49 6.03 -10.88 6.34
C THR A 49 5.55 -9.74 5.48
N LEU A 50 4.36 -9.23 5.77
CA LEU A 50 3.74 -8.12 5.07
C LEU A 50 3.64 -6.93 6.01
N LYS A 51 4.11 -5.77 5.56
CA LYS A 51 3.96 -4.50 6.25
C LYS A 51 3.11 -3.58 5.41
N ILE A 52 1.98 -3.14 5.95
CA ILE A 52 1.15 -2.11 5.32
C ILE A 52 1.41 -0.78 5.99
N THR A 53 1.47 0.28 5.20
CA THR A 53 1.65 1.67 5.68
C THR A 53 0.70 2.56 4.90
N GLU A 54 -0.18 3.28 5.59
CA GLU A 54 -1.01 4.32 4.99
C GLU A 54 -0.29 5.66 5.20
N ILE A 55 0.05 6.30 4.08
CA ILE A 55 0.52 7.67 4.02
C ILE A 55 -0.69 8.56 3.81
N GLY A 56 -0.84 9.54 4.69
CA GLY A 56 -1.93 10.49 4.63
C GLY A 56 -1.51 11.86 5.14
N CYS A 57 -2.48 12.74 5.22
CA CYS A 57 -2.35 14.03 5.86
C CYS A 57 -3.22 14.07 7.12
N THR A 58 -2.82 14.87 8.12
CA THR A 58 -3.66 15.17 9.27
C THR A 58 -4.81 16.12 8.93
N ASP A 59 -4.67 16.90 7.84
CA ASP A 59 -5.75 17.70 7.27
C ASP A 59 -6.69 16.81 6.44
N ARG A 60 -7.96 16.73 6.86
CA ARG A 60 -9.01 15.95 6.19
C ARG A 60 -9.37 16.48 4.79
N SER A 61 -8.99 17.72 4.49
CA SER A 61 -9.23 18.37 3.19
C SER A 61 -8.13 18.04 2.18
N CYS A 62 -7.00 17.48 2.63
CA CYS A 62 -5.90 17.11 1.77
C CYS A 62 -6.21 15.78 1.05
N PRO A 63 -6.22 15.76 -0.30
CA PRO A 63 -6.56 14.56 -1.06
C PRO A 63 -5.42 13.52 -1.09
N VAL A 64 -4.27 13.81 -0.48
CA VAL A 64 -3.10 12.93 -0.48
C VAL A 64 -3.40 11.72 0.42
N ILE A 65 -3.65 10.60 -0.23
CA ILE A 65 -3.73 9.30 0.43
C ILE A 65 -3.09 8.22 -0.43
N GLU A 66 -2.15 7.50 0.17
CA GLU A 66 -1.46 6.38 -0.46
C GLU A 66 -1.33 5.25 0.55
N THR A 67 -1.61 4.03 0.13
CA THR A 67 -1.28 2.84 0.92
C THR A 67 -0.14 2.09 0.26
N CYS A 68 0.90 1.79 1.03
CA CYS A 68 2.05 1.01 0.62
C CYS A 68 2.01 -0.35 1.31
N LEU A 69 2.12 -1.42 0.54
CA LEU A 69 2.28 -2.78 1.04
C LEU A 69 3.67 -3.29 0.68
N GLU A 70 4.45 -3.61 1.69
CA GLU A 70 5.79 -4.17 1.58
C GLU A 70 5.72 -5.66 1.94
N ILE A 71 6.22 -6.52 1.06
CA ILE A 71 6.25 -7.98 1.24
C ILE A 71 7.70 -8.40 1.31
N TYR A 72 8.07 -9.04 2.41
CA TYR A 72 9.41 -9.55 2.67
C TYR A 72 9.38 -11.07 2.61
N HIS A 73 10.06 -11.64 1.61
CA HIS A 73 10.26 -13.08 1.53
C HIS A 73 11.46 -13.47 2.38
N ILE A 74 11.21 -14.28 3.41
CA ILE A 74 12.26 -14.88 4.23
C ILE A 74 12.66 -16.21 3.55
N ASN A 75 13.33 -16.10 2.40
CA ASN A 75 13.95 -17.28 1.79
C ASN A 75 15.35 -17.44 2.39
N GLN A 76 15.82 -18.68 2.47
CA GLN A 76 17.12 -19.09 3.05
C GLN A 76 18.34 -18.59 2.25
N SER A 77 18.15 -17.69 1.30
CA SER A 77 19.21 -17.03 0.54
C SER A 77 19.54 -15.69 1.19
N THR A 78 20.83 -15.33 1.15
CA THR A 78 21.46 -14.22 1.88
C THR A 78 20.92 -12.82 1.60
N GLU A 79 19.95 -12.65 0.68
CA GLU A 79 19.31 -11.36 0.41
C GLU A 79 17.78 -11.44 0.52
N PRO A 80 17.16 -10.67 1.43
CA PRO A 80 15.71 -10.60 1.56
C PRO A 80 15.11 -9.93 0.32
N LYS A 81 14.34 -10.68 -0.47
CA LYS A 81 13.59 -10.11 -1.59
C LYS A 81 12.42 -9.30 -1.05
N ARG A 82 12.47 -7.97 -1.24
CA ARG A 82 11.39 -7.03 -0.91
C ARG A 82 10.59 -6.71 -2.17
N MET A 83 9.29 -6.95 -2.12
CA MET A 83 8.33 -6.47 -3.11
C MET A 83 7.52 -5.32 -2.49
N MET A 84 7.26 -4.27 -3.26
CA MET A 84 6.43 -3.15 -2.83
C MET A 84 5.26 -2.98 -3.80
N ILE A 85 4.05 -2.84 -3.25
CA ILE A 85 2.82 -2.56 -3.99
C ILE A 85 2.25 -1.25 -3.46
N ARG A 86 2.13 -0.25 -4.32
CA ARG A 86 1.52 1.05 -3.97
C ARG A 86 0.08 1.14 -4.47
N PHE A 87 -0.79 1.71 -3.65
CA PHE A 87 -2.20 1.98 -3.93
C PHE A 87 -2.48 3.47 -3.71
N GLY A 88 -3.05 4.16 -4.69
CA GLY A 88 -3.47 5.56 -4.55
C GLY A 88 -4.79 5.74 -3.79
N ARG A 89 -5.02 4.93 -2.74
CA ARG A 89 -6.26 4.89 -1.95
C ARG A 89 -5.95 4.59 -0.49
N ALA A 90 -6.90 4.92 0.38
CA ALA A 90 -6.91 4.52 1.79
C ALA A 90 -6.95 2.99 1.94
N LYS A 91 -6.35 2.46 3.02
CA LYS A 91 -6.20 1.01 3.25
C LYS A 91 -7.53 0.26 3.29
N HIS A 92 -8.58 0.90 3.81
CA HIS A 92 -9.92 0.33 3.96
C HIS A 92 -10.76 0.41 2.67
N LEU A 93 -10.31 1.18 1.68
CA LEU A 93 -10.99 1.39 0.39
C LEU A 93 -10.32 0.65 -0.77
N ILE A 94 -9.27 -0.13 -0.51
CA ILE A 94 -8.59 -0.91 -1.54
C ILE A 94 -9.58 -1.96 -2.08
N SER A 95 -9.83 -1.96 -3.38
CA SER A 95 -10.62 -3.01 -4.04
C SER A 95 -9.72 -4.07 -4.67
N LYS A 96 -10.30 -5.21 -5.04
CA LYS A 96 -9.61 -6.24 -5.83
C LYS A 96 -9.09 -5.67 -7.16
N MET A 97 -9.85 -4.76 -7.77
CA MET A 97 -9.45 -4.09 -9.01
C MET A 97 -8.23 -3.20 -8.78
N ASP A 98 -8.18 -2.43 -7.69
CA ASP A 98 -7.01 -1.61 -7.36
C ASP A 98 -5.75 -2.48 -7.23
N LEU A 99 -5.85 -3.65 -6.59
CA LEU A 99 -4.74 -4.61 -6.53
C LEU A 99 -4.29 -5.05 -7.92
N VAL A 100 -5.21 -5.54 -8.76
CA VAL A 100 -4.88 -6.00 -10.11
C VAL A 100 -4.21 -4.88 -10.92
N PHE A 101 -4.76 -3.66 -10.89
CA PHE A 101 -4.19 -2.52 -11.59
C PHE A 101 -2.82 -2.13 -11.05
N SER A 102 -2.64 -2.10 -9.73
CA SER A 102 -1.37 -1.78 -9.10
C SER A 102 -0.28 -2.80 -9.46
N LEU A 103 -0.60 -4.09 -9.41
CA LEU A 103 0.32 -5.17 -9.79
C LEU A 103 0.75 -5.07 -11.26
N LYS A 104 -0.22 -4.83 -12.17
CA LYS A 104 0.05 -4.65 -13.59
C LYS A 104 0.90 -3.41 -13.86
N LYS A 105 0.52 -2.25 -13.28
CA LYS A 105 1.23 -0.98 -13.47
C LYS A 105 2.68 -1.04 -12.98
N GLN A 106 2.93 -1.80 -11.92
CA GLN A 106 4.26 -1.97 -11.33
C GLN A 106 5.07 -3.11 -11.98
N GLY A 107 4.52 -3.80 -12.99
CA GLY A 107 5.19 -4.91 -13.68
C GLY A 107 5.43 -6.14 -12.80
N ILE A 108 4.67 -6.28 -11.70
CA ILE A 108 4.81 -7.39 -10.74
C ILE A 108 4.15 -8.65 -11.30
N VAL A 109 3.01 -8.50 -11.97
CA VAL A 109 2.32 -9.58 -12.66
C VAL A 109 2.15 -9.19 -14.13
N SER A 110 2.59 -10.07 -15.02
CA SER A 110 2.27 -10.03 -16.45
C SER A 110 1.14 -11.00 -16.71
N ILE A 111 0.03 -10.53 -17.26
CA ILE A 111 -1.05 -11.38 -17.73
C ILE A 111 -0.78 -11.65 -19.21
N ASN A 112 -0.59 -12.92 -19.58
CA ASN A 112 -0.74 -13.37 -20.97
C ASN A 112 -2.22 -13.49 -21.31
#